data_AF-A0A2S8FJS9-F1
#
_entry.id   AF-A0A2S8FJS9-F1
#
_cell.length_a   1.000
_cell.length_b   1.000
_cell.length_c   1.000
_cell.angle_alpha   90.00
_cell.angle_beta   90.00
_cell.angle_gamma   90.00
#
_symmetry.space_group_name_H-M   'P 1'
#
loop_
_entity.id
_entity.type
_entity.pdbx_description
1 polymer ?
#
loop_
_entity_poly.entity_id
_entity_poly.type
_entity_poly.pdbx_seq_one_letter_code
_entity_poly.pdbx_strand_id
1 'polypeptide(L)'
;MGYRRKGKKIHVERVAWRQWLDSVHNLIADSGLPESVLIDEEAWSYFLDRGYSQAGYLGQENWFDATQLAPVQKVAVWKLIERWVADRQPVNVGSLASTWEPK
;
A
#
# COMPACT_ATOMS: atom_id res chain seq x y z
N MET A 1 -19.87 5.21 28.44
CA MET A 1 -18.71 5.91 27.83
C MET A 1 -17.81 4.90 27.10
N GLY A 2 -17.80 4.91 25.76
CA GLY A 2 -17.12 3.91 24.91
C GLY A 2 -15.88 4.40 24.18
N TYR A 3 -15.17 5.40 24.72
CA TYR A 3 -14.05 6.06 24.01
C TYR A 3 -12.74 5.24 23.98
N ARG A 4 -12.55 4.29 24.92
CA ARG A 4 -11.32 3.48 25.02
C ARG A 4 -11.08 2.53 23.84
N ARG A 5 -12.13 2.05 23.17
CA ARG A 5 -12.01 1.04 22.10
C ARG A 5 -11.59 1.65 20.76
N LYS A 6 -12.06 2.88 20.45
CA LYS A 6 -11.71 3.58 19.21
C LYS A 6 -10.23 3.99 19.17
N GLY A 7 -9.69 4.50 20.28
CA GLY A 7 -8.28 4.88 20.37
C GLY A 7 -7.31 3.70 20.19
N LYS A 8 -7.64 2.52 20.72
CA LYS A 8 -6.83 1.30 20.55
C LYS A 8 -6.77 0.86 19.09
N LYS A 9 -7.90 0.91 18.37
CA LYS A 9 -7.97 0.55 16.95
C LYS A 9 -7.09 1.47 16.08
N ILE A 10 -7.23 2.79 16.27
CA ILE A 10 -6.42 3.79 15.55
C ILE A 10 -4.93 3.60 15.82
N HIS A 11 -4.55 3.30 17.07
CA HIS A 11 -3.15 3.07 17.41
C HIS A 11 -2.58 1.80 16.75
N VAL A 12 -3.35 0.71 16.73
CA VAL A 12 -2.96 -0.54 16.09
C VAL A 12 -2.80 -0.37 14.58
N GLU A 13 -3.73 0.33 13.92
CA GLU A 13 -3.66 0.62 12.48
C GLU A 13 -2.43 1.47 12.14
N ARG A 14 -2.14 2.50 12.95
CA ARG A 14 -0.92 3.32 12.77
C ARG A 14 0.37 2.53 12.95
N VAL A 15 0.41 1.61 13.92
CA VAL A 15 1.58 0.75 14.14
C VAL A 15 1.77 -0.22 12.98
N ALA A 16 0.69 -0.85 12.50
CA ALA A 16 0.73 -1.76 11.35
C ALA A 16 1.20 -1.04 10.08
N TRP A 17 0.70 0.18 9.82
CA TRP A 17 1.14 1.00 8.69
C TRP A 17 2.63 1.31 8.75
N ARG A 18 3.14 1.76 9.91
CA ARG A 18 4.58 2.05 10.08
C ARG A 18 5.45 0.81 9.87
N GLN A 19 5.05 -0.32 10.45
CA GLN A 19 5.76 -1.59 10.26
C GLN A 19 5.80 -2.01 8.79
N TRP A 20 4.70 -1.77 8.06
CA TRP A 20 4.67 -2.02 6.63
C TRP A 20 5.62 -1.10 5.88
N LEU A 21 5.61 0.23 6.15
CA LEU A 21 6.55 1.18 5.55
C LEU A 21 8.01 0.78 5.78
N ASP A 22 8.36 0.37 7.00
CA ASP A 22 9.72 -0.11 7.33
C ASP A 22 10.09 -1.35 6.50
N SER A 23 9.14 -2.26 6.29
CA SER A 23 9.36 -3.49 5.51
C SER A 23 9.61 -3.22 4.01
N VAL A 24 9.12 -2.11 3.48
CA VAL A 24 9.25 -1.72 2.06
C VAL A 24 10.13 -0.48 1.86
N HIS A 25 10.91 -0.06 2.86
CA HIS A 25 11.67 1.21 2.83
C HIS A 25 12.57 1.38 1.60
N ASN A 26 13.20 0.31 1.12
CA ASN A 26 14.03 0.35 -0.09
C ASN A 26 13.20 0.67 -1.34
N LEU A 27 12.01 0.07 -1.47
CA LEU A 27 11.11 0.36 -2.59
C LEU A 27 10.58 1.79 -2.51
N ILE A 28 10.34 2.30 -1.30
CA ILE A 28 9.94 3.70 -1.09
C ILE A 28 11.04 4.64 -1.56
N ALA A 29 12.29 4.41 -1.13
CA ALA A 29 13.43 5.22 -1.54
C ALA A 29 13.60 5.22 -3.08
N ASP A 30 13.47 4.05 -3.71
CA ASP A 30 13.59 3.89 -5.16
C ASP A 30 12.40 4.49 -5.94
N SER A 31 11.22 4.57 -5.32
CA SER A 31 10.00 5.08 -5.95
C SER A 31 9.99 6.60 -6.13
N GLY A 32 10.71 7.33 -5.26
CA GLY A 32 10.66 8.79 -5.22
C GLY A 32 9.26 9.36 -4.91
N LEU A 33 8.39 8.57 -4.27
CA LEU A 33 7.06 9.01 -3.88
C LEU A 33 7.15 10.16 -2.86
N PRO A 34 6.28 11.19 -2.97
CA PRO A 34 6.25 12.25 -1.99
C PRO A 34 5.77 11.71 -0.63
N GLU A 35 6.31 12.28 0.45
CA GLU A 35 5.97 11.89 1.82
C GLU A 35 4.45 11.99 2.09
N SER A 36 3.75 12.90 1.39
CA SER A 36 2.30 13.07 1.48
C SER A 36 1.50 11.81 1.15
N VAL A 37 2.02 10.92 0.29
CA VAL A 37 1.42 9.63 -0.06
C VAL A 37 1.65 8.58 1.03
N LEU A 38 2.65 8.78 1.89
CA LEU A 38 3.10 7.82 2.90
C LEU A 38 2.65 8.17 4.33
N ILE A 39 1.91 9.27 4.51
CA ILE A 39 1.44 9.75 5.82
C ILE A 39 0.64 8.68 6.56
N ASP A 40 -0.32 8.06 5.87
CA ASP A 40 -1.16 6.98 6.37
C ASP A 40 -1.70 6.10 5.24
N GLU A 41 -2.34 5.00 5.63
CA GLU A 41 -2.95 4.02 4.72
C GLU A 41 -4.09 4.61 3.89
N GLU A 42 -4.74 5.68 4.36
CA GLU A 42 -5.81 6.39 3.62
C GLU A 42 -5.21 7.20 2.47
N ALA A 43 -4.14 7.96 2.72
CA ALA A 43 -3.41 8.71 1.70
C ALA A 43 -2.82 7.78 0.62
N TRP A 44 -2.27 6.63 1.02
CA TRP A 44 -1.79 5.62 0.08
C TRP A 44 -2.92 5.04 -0.77
N SER A 45 -4.05 4.69 -0.15
CA SER A 45 -5.21 4.16 -0.88
C SER A 45 -5.79 5.19 -1.85
N TYR A 46 -5.81 6.47 -1.46
CA TYR A 46 -6.18 7.58 -2.34
C TYR A 46 -5.21 7.73 -3.51
N PHE A 47 -3.91 7.58 -3.28
CA PHE A 47 -2.90 7.55 -4.34
C PHE A 47 -3.14 6.40 -5.33
N LEU A 48 -3.47 5.20 -4.85
CA LEU A 48 -3.79 4.06 -5.74
C LEU A 48 -5.04 4.31 -6.58
N ASP A 49 -6.11 4.80 -5.95
CA ASP A 49 -7.39 5.07 -6.60
C ASP A 49 -7.31 6.23 -7.60
N ARG A 50 -6.65 7.32 -7.22
CA ARG A 50 -6.64 8.58 -7.99
C ARG A 50 -5.32 8.87 -8.67
N GLY A 51 -4.19 8.82 -7.95
CA GLY A 51 -2.89 9.21 -8.48
C GLY A 51 -2.36 8.25 -9.56
N TYR A 52 -2.42 6.95 -9.29
CA TYR A 52 -1.88 5.92 -10.18
C TYR A 52 -2.86 5.49 -11.27
N SER A 53 -4.17 5.48 -10.96
CA SER A 53 -5.20 5.04 -11.92
C SER A 53 -5.80 6.18 -12.75
N GLN A 54 -5.78 7.43 -12.27
CA GLN A 54 -6.56 8.51 -12.88
C GLN A 54 -6.11 9.94 -12.48
N ALA A 55 -5.00 10.46 -13.03
CA ALA A 55 -4.56 11.87 -12.90
C ALA A 55 -4.99 12.57 -11.59
N GLY A 56 -4.56 12.03 -10.44
CA GLY A 56 -5.11 12.35 -9.13
C GLY A 56 -4.56 13.64 -8.52
N TYR A 57 -5.45 14.61 -8.29
CA TYR A 57 -5.20 15.85 -7.55
C TYR A 57 -5.09 15.58 -6.04
N LEU A 58 -3.91 15.81 -5.44
CA LEU A 58 -3.73 15.90 -3.98
C LEU A 58 -3.80 17.37 -3.57
N GLY A 59 -4.64 17.67 -2.58
CA GLY A 59 -5.08 19.02 -2.19
C GLY A 59 -4.02 20.00 -1.69
N GLN A 60 -2.73 19.75 -1.85
CA GLN A 60 -1.67 20.76 -1.87
C GLN A 60 -0.60 20.32 -2.88
N GLU A 61 -0.44 21.12 -3.92
CA GLU A 61 0.37 20.92 -5.15
C GLU A 61 -0.21 20.02 -6.25
N ASN A 62 -0.30 20.61 -7.44
CA ASN A 62 -0.98 20.12 -8.65
C ASN A 62 -0.26 18.97 -9.40
N TRP A 63 0.71 18.26 -8.80
CA TRP A 63 1.76 17.54 -9.58
C TRP A 63 2.19 16.20 -8.99
N PHE A 64 1.39 15.14 -9.15
CA PHE A 64 1.95 13.78 -9.18
C PHE A 64 1.20 12.93 -10.21
N ASP A 65 1.64 13.03 -11.45
CA ASP A 65 1.23 12.14 -12.52
C ASP A 65 2.29 11.05 -12.67
N ALA A 66 1.89 9.77 -12.70
CA ALA A 66 2.79 8.65 -12.93
C ALA A 66 3.61 8.82 -14.23
N THR A 67 3.17 9.64 -15.18
CA THR A 67 3.96 10.00 -16.38
C THR A 67 5.29 10.67 -16.05
N GLN A 68 5.39 11.40 -14.93
CA GLN A 68 6.57 12.14 -14.48
C GLN A 68 7.64 11.25 -13.83
N LEU A 69 7.30 10.00 -13.51
CA LEU A 69 8.23 9.04 -12.95
C LEU A 69 9.16 8.48 -14.03
N ALA A 70 10.44 8.39 -13.70
CA ALA A 70 11.42 7.66 -14.49
C ALA A 70 11.01 6.18 -14.58
N PRO A 71 11.42 5.45 -15.64
CA PRO A 71 11.08 4.03 -15.80
C PRO A 71 11.43 3.17 -14.57
N VAL A 72 12.56 3.45 -13.92
CA VAL A 72 12.98 2.74 -12.69
C VAL A 72 12.05 3.01 -11.52
N GLN A 73 11.57 4.25 -11.36
CA GLN A 73 10.65 4.64 -10.30
C GLN A 73 9.26 4.02 -10.53
N LYS A 74 8.79 3.94 -11.78
CA LYS A 74 7.55 3.24 -12.15
C LYS A 74 7.59 1.77 -11.73
N VAL A 75 8.72 1.10 -11.96
CA VAL A 75 8.92 -0.30 -11.55
C VAL A 75 8.90 -0.42 -10.03
N ALA A 76 9.56 0.50 -9.31
CA ALA A 76 9.55 0.51 -7.85
C ALA A 76 8.15 0.73 -7.26
N VAL A 77 7.39 1.70 -7.79
CA VAL A 77 5.99 1.94 -7.44
C VAL A 77 5.14 0.70 -7.70
N TRP A 78 5.27 0.08 -8.87
CA TRP A 78 4.50 -1.13 -9.20
C TRP A 78 4.79 -2.28 -8.23
N LYS A 79 6.06 -2.54 -7.88
CA LYS A 79 6.44 -3.54 -6.88
C LYS A 79 5.87 -3.23 -5.49
N LEU A 80 5.81 -1.95 -5.12
CA LEU A 80 5.17 -1.47 -3.90
C LEU A 80 3.67 -1.81 -3.87
N ILE A 81 2.98 -1.59 -4.99
CA ILE A 81 1.55 -1.93 -5.16
C ILE A 81 1.33 -3.45 -5.09
N GLU A 82 2.13 -4.23 -5.82
CA GLU A 82 2.05 -5.69 -5.78
C GLU A 82 2.24 -6.22 -4.35
N ARG A 83 3.22 -5.67 -3.62
CA ARG A 83 3.47 -6.05 -2.24
C ARG A 83 2.31 -5.68 -1.32
N TRP A 84 1.78 -4.47 -1.47
CA TRP A 84 0.62 -3.99 -0.73
C TRP A 84 -0.60 -4.91 -0.89
N VAL A 85 -0.90 -5.28 -2.13
CA VAL A 85 -2.02 -6.18 -2.47
C VAL A 85 -1.77 -7.57 -1.91
N ALA A 86 -0.58 -8.14 -2.09
CA ALA A 86 -0.24 -9.47 -1.59
C ALA A 86 -0.37 -9.59 -0.07
N ASP A 87 0.06 -8.58 0.68
CA ASP A 87 -0.01 -8.56 2.15
C ASP A 87 -1.45 -8.43 2.69
N ARG A 88 -2.40 -7.97 1.85
CA ARG A 88 -3.81 -7.72 2.21
C ARG A 88 -4.82 -8.65 1.56
N GLN A 89 -4.40 -9.41 0.56
CA GLN A 89 -5.25 -10.46 0.02
C GLN A 89 -5.51 -11.48 1.12
N PRO A 90 -6.77 -11.87 1.35
CA PRO A 90 -7.04 -13.02 2.18
C PRO A 90 -6.29 -14.19 1.56
N VAL A 91 -5.37 -14.80 2.31
CA VAL A 91 -4.68 -16.01 1.87
C VAL A 91 -5.78 -16.98 1.47
N ASN A 92 -5.89 -17.27 0.18
CA ASN A 92 -6.91 -18.18 -0.32
C ASN A 92 -6.42 -19.58 0.06
N VAL A 93 -6.66 -20.00 1.31
CA VAL A 93 -6.25 -21.32 1.86
C VAL A 93 -7.07 -22.47 1.25
N GLY A 94 -7.60 -22.29 0.02
CA GLY A 94 -8.51 -23.20 -0.67
C GLY A 94 -7.85 -24.06 -1.77
N SER A 95 -6.52 -24.14 -1.85
CA SER A 95 -5.85 -24.92 -2.91
C SER A 95 -4.64 -25.74 -2.43
N LEU A 96 -4.76 -26.38 -1.26
CA LEU A 96 -3.83 -27.45 -0.85
C LEU A 96 -4.53 -28.74 -0.38
N ALA A 97 -5.85 -28.85 -0.57
CA ALA A 97 -6.60 -30.06 -0.25
C ALA A 97 -7.27 -30.62 -1.51
N SER A 98 -6.48 -31.14 -2.46
CA SER A 98 -7.03 -32.05 -3.46
C SER A 98 -5.97 -32.96 -4.09
N THR A 99 -6.00 -34.23 -3.66
CA THR A 99 -5.58 -35.47 -4.36
C THR A 99 -4.08 -35.63 -4.70
N TRP A 100 -3.43 -36.75 -4.37
CA TRP A 100 -3.78 -38.12 -4.71
C TRP A 100 -3.24 -39.16 -3.71
N GLU A 101 -4.09 -40.06 -3.21
CA GLU A 101 -3.67 -41.36 -2.67
C GLU A 101 -3.80 -42.41 -3.79
N PRO A 102 -2.77 -43.22 -4.08
CA PRO A 102 -2.89 -44.32 -5.03
C PRO A 102 -3.54 -45.53 -4.33
N LYS A 103 -4.55 -46.12 -4.97
CA LYS A 103 -4.99 -47.51 -4.70
C LYS A 103 -4.48 -48.43 -5.79
#